data_AF-A0A1F5YWX7-F1
#
_entry.id   AF-A0A1F5YWX7-F1
#
_cell.length_a   1.000
_cell.length_b   1.000
_cell.length_c   1.000
_cell.angle_alpha   90.00
_cell.angle_beta   90.00
_cell.angle_gamma   90.00
#
_symmetry.space_group_name_H-M   'P 1'
#
loop_
_entity.id
_entity.type
_entity.pdbx_description
1 polymer ?
#
loop_
_entity_poly.entity_id
_entity_poly.type
_entity_poly.pdbx_seq_one_letter_code
_entity_poly.pdbx_strand_id
1 'polypeptide(L)'
;MTPITTHERMTRAYTHREADRVPIFDFPWDTTIERWRREGMPAGMSYEDFFGVDSVYLIQVDNSPRYPKKVLEETEDYLVSTTEWGVTLKKWKHRSSTPHFLDFTITSPDSWRKARERMAPTRDRIDWDSLKKEYALRRKRGDWIEALAWFGFDVTHAWAVGTERLLVALLEQP
;
A
#
# COMPACT_ATOMS: atom_id res chain seq x y z
N MET A 1 17.79 -29.50 1.02
CA MET A 1 17.70 -28.94 -0.34
C MET A 1 18.55 -27.68 -0.41
N THR A 2 19.14 -27.35 -1.56
CA THR A 2 19.92 -26.11 -1.74
C THR A 2 18.98 -24.91 -1.71
N PRO A 3 19.29 -23.83 -0.96
CA PRO A 3 18.50 -22.62 -0.95
C PRO A 3 18.35 -22.02 -2.36
N ILE A 4 17.14 -21.61 -2.72
CA ILE A 4 16.86 -20.90 -3.99
C ILE A 4 16.46 -19.45 -3.72
N THR A 5 16.46 -18.62 -4.76
CA THR A 5 16.04 -17.22 -4.66
C THR A 5 14.55 -17.08 -4.39
N THR A 6 14.11 -15.95 -3.84
CA THR A 6 12.68 -15.61 -3.68
C THR A 6 11.93 -15.73 -5.00
N HIS A 7 12.51 -15.20 -6.07
CA HIS A 7 11.93 -15.27 -7.41
C HIS A 7 11.68 -16.72 -7.84
N GLU A 8 12.67 -17.59 -7.66
CA GLU A 8 12.53 -19.00 -8.02
C GLU A 8 11.51 -19.72 -7.14
N ARG A 9 11.53 -19.46 -5.82
CA ARG A 9 10.58 -20.02 -4.85
C ARG A 9 9.15 -19.65 -5.19
N MET A 10 8.88 -18.36 -5.42
CA MET A 10 7.58 -17.85 -5.83
C MET A 10 7.15 -18.40 -7.19
N THR A 11 8.06 -18.48 -8.18
CA THR A 11 7.77 -19.07 -9.49
C THR A 11 7.31 -20.52 -9.37
N ARG A 12 7.99 -21.32 -8.53
CA ARG A 12 7.61 -22.72 -8.28
C ARG A 12 6.27 -22.81 -7.57
N ALA A 13 6.03 -21.97 -6.57
CA ALA A 13 4.74 -21.91 -5.87
C ALA A 13 3.58 -21.61 -6.84
N TYR A 14 3.70 -20.58 -7.68
CA TYR A 14 2.67 -20.23 -8.68
C TYR A 14 2.51 -21.26 -9.79
N THR A 15 3.52 -22.09 -10.06
CA THR A 15 3.46 -23.16 -11.06
C THR A 15 3.18 -24.53 -10.43
N HIS A 16 2.80 -24.57 -9.16
CA HIS A 16 2.48 -25.79 -8.40
C HIS A 16 3.61 -26.83 -8.41
N ARG A 17 4.86 -26.37 -8.29
CA ARG A 17 6.07 -27.20 -8.19
C ARG A 17 6.69 -27.11 -6.80
N GLU A 18 7.38 -28.17 -6.39
CA GLU A 18 8.09 -28.21 -5.11
C GLU A 18 9.27 -27.22 -5.08
N ALA A 19 9.28 -26.37 -4.06
CA ALA A 19 10.35 -25.41 -3.75
C ALA A 19 11.18 -25.89 -2.56
N ASP A 20 12.23 -25.15 -2.19
CA ASP A 20 13.04 -25.45 -1.00
C ASP A 20 12.29 -25.24 0.33
N ARG A 21 11.32 -24.31 0.35
CA ARG A 21 10.32 -24.08 1.41
C ARG A 21 9.11 -23.30 0.87
N VAL A 22 8.06 -23.16 1.69
CA VAL A 22 6.93 -22.26 1.42
C VAL A 22 7.43 -20.80 1.41
N PRO A 23 7.05 -19.95 0.43
CA PRO A 23 7.33 -18.52 0.48
C PRO A 23 6.66 -17.84 1.68
N ILE A 24 7.37 -16.94 2.34
CA ILE A 24 6.90 -16.20 3.52
C ILE A 24 7.26 -14.74 3.31
N PHE A 25 6.29 -13.84 3.21
CA PHE A 25 6.52 -12.38 3.18
C PHE A 25 5.27 -11.67 3.75
N ASP A 26 5.41 -10.38 4.10
CA ASP A 26 4.31 -9.57 4.63
C ASP A 26 4.52 -8.07 4.35
N PHE A 27 3.55 -7.23 4.68
CA PHE A 27 3.66 -5.78 4.75
C PHE A 27 3.43 -5.32 6.21
N PRO A 28 4.44 -5.46 7.08
CA PRO A 28 4.29 -5.16 8.50
C PRO A 28 3.99 -3.68 8.73
N TRP A 29 3.20 -3.40 9.76
CA TRP A 29 2.89 -2.02 10.15
C TRP A 29 4.13 -1.35 10.73
N ASP A 30 4.24 -0.02 10.63
CA ASP A 30 5.38 0.74 11.16
C ASP A 30 5.60 0.47 12.65
N THR A 31 4.54 0.36 13.45
CA THR A 31 4.66 0.03 14.88
C THR A 31 5.23 -1.37 15.13
N THR A 32 5.02 -2.31 14.20
CA THR A 32 5.59 -3.66 14.27
C THR A 32 7.09 -3.59 14.00
N ILE A 33 7.50 -2.81 12.99
CA ILE A 33 8.92 -2.53 12.71
C ILE A 33 9.59 -1.84 13.90
N GLU A 34 8.94 -0.83 14.49
CA GLU A 34 9.43 -0.16 15.71
C GLU A 34 9.60 -1.13 16.87
N ARG A 35 8.65 -2.04 17.06
CA ARG A 35 8.72 -3.08 18.09
C ARG A 35 9.89 -4.02 17.85
N TRP A 36 10.03 -4.56 16.65
CA TRP A 36 11.14 -5.45 16.30
C TRP A 36 12.51 -4.78 16.49
N ARG A 37 12.63 -3.48 16.20
CA ARG A 37 13.85 -2.72 16.48
C ARG A 37 14.18 -2.67 17.97
N ARG A 38 13.17 -2.47 18.83
CA ARG A 38 13.36 -2.55 20.30
C ARG A 38 13.69 -3.96 20.78
N GLU A 39 13.26 -4.98 20.05
CA GLU A 39 13.49 -6.40 20.33
C GLU A 39 14.81 -6.94 19.74
N GLY A 40 15.60 -6.12 19.05
CA GLY A 40 16.94 -6.47 18.57
C GLY A 40 17.15 -6.46 17.06
N MET A 41 16.14 -6.10 16.26
CA MET A 41 16.33 -5.89 14.82
C MET A 41 17.19 -4.63 14.56
N PRO A 42 18.34 -4.73 13.85
CA PRO A 42 19.23 -3.59 13.63
C PRO A 42 18.56 -2.45 12.85
N ALA A 43 18.92 -1.20 13.20
CA ALA A 43 18.51 -0.04 12.44
C ALA A 43 19.08 -0.11 11.00
N GLY A 44 18.25 0.18 9.99
CA GLY A 44 18.63 0.14 8.58
C GLY A 44 18.63 -1.25 7.93
N MET A 45 18.47 -2.33 8.71
CA MET A 45 18.24 -3.67 8.17
C MET A 45 16.76 -3.84 7.79
N SER A 46 16.50 -4.53 6.67
CA SER A 46 15.15 -4.92 6.27
C SER A 46 14.64 -6.07 7.14
N TYR A 47 13.33 -6.20 7.35
CA TYR A 47 12.80 -7.30 8.15
C TYR A 47 13.00 -8.63 7.41
N GLU A 48 12.99 -8.58 6.08
CA GLU A 48 13.24 -9.68 5.17
C GLU A 48 14.62 -10.28 5.40
N ASP A 49 15.64 -9.43 5.43
CA ASP A 49 17.03 -9.85 5.69
C ASP A 49 17.21 -10.32 7.15
N PHE A 50 16.56 -9.67 8.11
CA PHE A 50 16.68 -10.02 9.53
C PHE A 50 16.07 -11.39 9.85
N PHE A 51 14.87 -11.69 9.33
CA PHE A 51 14.18 -12.95 9.56
C PHE A 51 14.49 -14.04 8.52
N GLY A 52 15.24 -13.71 7.46
CA GLY A 52 15.53 -14.63 6.35
C GLY A 52 14.27 -15.03 5.57
N VAL A 53 13.29 -14.14 5.51
CA VAL A 53 12.03 -14.35 4.79
C VAL A 53 12.12 -13.84 3.36
N ASP A 54 11.10 -14.12 2.55
CA ASP A 54 11.07 -13.77 1.14
C ASP A 54 10.95 -12.26 0.93
N SER A 55 11.70 -11.76 -0.04
CA SER A 55 11.79 -10.34 -0.38
C SER A 55 10.98 -10.00 -1.62
N VAL A 56 9.99 -9.12 -1.44
CA VAL A 56 9.09 -8.63 -2.49
C VAL A 56 9.35 -7.16 -2.73
N TYR A 57 9.71 -6.82 -3.98
CA TYR A 57 9.82 -5.45 -4.44
C TYR A 57 8.51 -5.00 -5.06
N LEU A 58 7.80 -4.12 -4.36
CA LEU A 58 6.52 -3.58 -4.76
C LEU A 58 6.69 -2.33 -5.65
N ILE A 59 6.10 -2.38 -6.85
CA ILE A 59 5.92 -1.25 -7.74
C ILE A 59 4.52 -0.68 -7.49
N GLN A 60 4.45 0.45 -6.82
CA GLN A 60 3.18 1.11 -6.54
C GLN A 60 2.82 2.10 -7.65
N VAL A 61 1.62 1.96 -8.22
CA VAL A 61 1.08 2.90 -9.20
C VAL A 61 0.08 3.83 -8.51
N ASP A 62 0.25 5.15 -8.67
CA ASP A 62 -0.70 6.12 -8.15
C ASP A 62 -1.91 6.22 -9.08
N ASN A 63 -3.02 5.58 -8.72
CA ASN A 63 -4.29 5.69 -9.42
C ASN A 63 -5.31 6.56 -8.67
N SER A 64 -4.88 7.37 -7.72
CA SER A 64 -5.76 8.25 -6.95
C SER A 64 -6.22 9.47 -7.77
N PRO A 65 -7.25 10.19 -7.32
CA PRO A 65 -7.60 11.51 -7.85
C PRO A 65 -6.57 12.62 -7.56
N ARG A 66 -5.46 12.34 -6.85
CA ARG A 66 -4.41 13.31 -6.50
C ARG A 66 -4.94 14.58 -5.84
N TYR A 67 -5.88 14.42 -4.91
CA TYR A 67 -6.28 15.56 -4.08
C TYR A 67 -5.10 16.06 -3.24
N PRO A 68 -5.04 17.36 -2.91
CA PRO A 68 -3.96 17.90 -2.09
C PRO A 68 -3.91 17.25 -0.71
N LYS A 69 -2.74 16.75 -0.32
CA LYS A 69 -2.47 16.32 1.05
C LYS A 69 -2.15 17.51 1.93
N LYS A 70 -2.80 17.59 3.08
CA LYS A 70 -2.64 18.67 4.06
C LYS A 70 -2.71 18.10 5.46
N VAL A 71 -1.84 18.59 6.34
CA VAL A 71 -1.97 18.39 7.79
C VAL A 71 -2.97 19.44 8.30
N LEU A 72 -4.02 18.98 8.97
CA LEU A 72 -5.05 19.82 9.55
C LEU A 72 -4.81 20.02 11.05
N GLU A 73 -4.32 18.98 11.72
CA GLU A 73 -3.99 18.98 13.13
C GLU A 73 -2.90 17.95 13.39
N GLU A 74 -1.91 18.31 14.20
CA GLU A 74 -0.85 17.41 14.60
C GLU A 74 -0.57 17.57 16.10
N THR A 75 -0.62 16.46 16.81
CA THR A 75 -0.31 16.37 18.24
C THR A 75 0.83 15.37 18.46
N GLU A 76 1.24 15.17 19.71
CA GLU A 76 2.19 14.09 20.06
C GLU A 76 1.59 12.70 19.76
N ASP A 77 0.29 12.52 19.96
CA ASP A 77 -0.35 11.21 19.85
C ASP A 77 -0.91 10.91 18.46
N TYR A 78 -1.43 11.92 17.74
CA TYR A 78 -2.15 11.71 16.49
C TYR A 78 -1.95 12.79 15.43
N LEU A 79 -2.34 12.45 14.21
CA LEU A 79 -2.35 13.31 13.03
C LEU A 79 -3.74 13.28 12.39
N VAL A 80 -4.28 14.46 12.10
CA VAL A 80 -5.44 14.63 11.22
C VAL A 80 -4.95 15.22 9.89
N SER A 81 -5.23 14.54 8.79
CA SER A 81 -4.77 14.96 7.47
C SER A 81 -5.72 14.56 6.33
N THR A 82 -5.59 15.27 5.21
CA THR A 82 -6.21 14.89 3.94
C THR A 82 -5.28 13.98 3.13
N THR A 83 -5.87 13.04 2.39
CA THR A 83 -5.15 12.07 1.54
C THR A 83 -5.28 12.39 0.05
N GLU A 84 -4.47 11.74 -0.79
CA GLU A 84 -4.59 11.87 -2.25
C GLU A 84 -5.91 11.31 -2.81
N TRP A 85 -6.59 10.47 -2.03
CA TRP A 85 -7.92 9.94 -2.32
C TRP A 85 -9.07 10.88 -1.94
N GLY A 86 -8.78 12.02 -1.29
CA GLY A 86 -9.79 13.00 -0.91
C GLY A 86 -10.48 12.67 0.40
N VAL A 87 -9.84 11.88 1.26
CA VAL A 87 -10.34 11.53 2.59
C VAL A 87 -9.63 12.34 3.64
N THR A 88 -10.39 12.88 4.60
CA THR A 88 -9.86 13.43 5.85
C THR A 88 -9.90 12.33 6.90
N LEU A 89 -8.77 12.02 7.51
CA LEU A 89 -8.67 10.93 8.48
C LEU A 89 -7.79 11.30 9.66
N LYS A 90 -8.04 10.64 10.79
CA LYS A 90 -7.23 10.68 12.01
C LYS A 90 -6.47 9.37 12.17
N LYS A 91 -5.16 9.45 12.36
CA LYS A 91 -4.25 8.32 12.61
C LYS A 91 -3.43 8.56 13.87
N TRP A 92 -3.21 7.50 14.65
CA TRP A 92 -2.26 7.53 15.77
C TRP A 92 -0.83 7.44 15.22
N LYS A 93 0.12 8.10 15.90
CA LYS A 93 1.54 8.08 15.52
C LYS A 93 2.28 6.83 16.00
N HIS A 94 2.04 6.44 17.26
CA HIS A 94 2.78 5.36 17.93
C HIS A 94 1.88 4.19 18.33
N ARG A 95 0.69 4.09 17.74
CA ARG A 95 -0.26 3.02 17.98
C ARG A 95 -0.87 2.58 16.65
N SER A 96 -1.08 1.28 16.51
CA SER A 96 -1.75 0.73 15.34
C SER A 96 -3.25 0.68 15.59
N SER A 97 -4.00 1.33 14.72
CA SER A 97 -5.44 1.17 14.59
C SER A 97 -5.84 1.46 13.15
N THR A 98 -6.99 0.95 12.73
CA THR A 98 -7.60 1.39 11.47
C THR A 98 -7.81 2.90 11.51
N PRO A 99 -7.61 3.63 10.40
CA PRO A 99 -7.83 5.07 10.35
C PRO A 99 -9.26 5.42 10.78
N HIS A 100 -9.39 6.50 11.55
CA HIS A 100 -10.71 7.08 11.83
C HIS A 100 -11.04 8.06 10.70
N PHE A 101 -11.98 7.68 9.84
CA PHE A 101 -12.45 8.52 8.74
C PHE A 101 -13.34 9.64 9.26
N LEU A 102 -12.98 10.89 8.96
CA LEU A 102 -13.69 12.08 9.43
C LEU A 102 -14.54 12.71 8.35
N ASP A 103 -14.05 12.75 7.11
CA ASP A 103 -14.76 13.38 5.99
C ASP A 103 -14.28 12.83 4.63
N PHE A 104 -15.12 13.01 3.60
CA PHE A 104 -14.88 12.55 2.23
C PHE A 104 -15.15 13.68 1.23
N THR A 105 -14.25 13.84 0.26
CA THR A 105 -14.41 14.80 -0.84
C THR A 105 -15.40 14.30 -1.90
N ILE A 106 -15.49 12.98 -2.08
CA ILE A 106 -16.34 12.35 -3.08
C ILE A 106 -17.62 11.85 -2.39
N THR A 107 -18.70 12.61 -2.52
CA THR A 107 -19.96 12.37 -1.78
C THR A 107 -21.20 12.26 -2.66
N SER A 108 -21.04 12.43 -3.97
CA SER A 108 -22.12 12.42 -4.95
C SER A 108 -21.64 11.96 -6.34
N PRO A 109 -22.56 11.55 -7.24
CA PRO A 109 -22.21 11.23 -8.63
C PRO A 109 -21.45 12.34 -9.36
N ASP A 110 -21.77 13.61 -9.09
CA ASP A 110 -21.07 14.76 -9.67
C ASP A 110 -19.64 14.90 -9.16
N SER A 111 -19.45 14.77 -7.84
CA SER A 111 -18.10 14.79 -7.26
C SER A 111 -17.26 13.61 -7.74
N TRP A 112 -17.89 12.45 -7.98
CA TRP A 112 -17.24 11.28 -8.58
C TRP A 112 -16.78 11.55 -10.01
N ARG A 113 -17.63 12.15 -10.85
CA ARG A 113 -17.24 12.53 -12.23
C ARG A 113 -15.99 13.41 -12.24
N LYS A 114 -15.95 14.42 -11.35
CA LYS A 114 -14.78 15.31 -11.17
C LYS A 114 -13.54 14.56 -10.66
N ALA A 115 -13.71 13.61 -9.74
CA ALA A 115 -12.62 12.79 -9.25
C ALA A 115 -12.05 11.88 -10.36
N ARG A 116 -12.92 11.24 -11.14
CA ARG A 116 -12.56 10.37 -12.26
C ARG A 116 -11.73 11.10 -13.32
N GLU A 117 -12.06 12.34 -13.66
CA GLU A 117 -11.26 13.16 -14.59
C GLU A 117 -9.81 13.33 -14.10
N ARG A 118 -9.62 13.45 -12.78
CA ARG A 118 -8.30 13.54 -12.16
C ARG A 118 -7.55 12.22 -12.12
N MET A 119 -8.18 11.08 -12.39
CA MET A 119 -7.56 9.75 -12.33
C MET A 119 -7.03 9.30 -13.70
N ALA A 120 -6.90 10.21 -14.67
CA ALA A 120 -6.38 9.88 -16.00
C ALA A 120 -5.00 9.19 -15.92
N PRO A 121 -4.76 8.11 -16.70
CA PRO A 121 -3.54 7.33 -16.66
C PRO A 121 -2.41 8.04 -17.39
N THR A 122 -1.82 9.03 -16.73
CA THR A 122 -0.67 9.79 -17.25
C THR A 122 0.65 9.09 -16.89
N ARG A 123 1.72 9.36 -17.66
CA ARG A 123 3.01 8.67 -17.48
C ARG A 123 3.64 8.90 -16.11
N ASP A 124 3.40 10.06 -15.52
CA ASP A 124 3.90 10.46 -14.20
C ASP A 124 3.15 9.81 -13.02
N ARG A 125 2.28 8.84 -13.27
CA ARG A 125 1.60 7.99 -12.25
C ARG A 125 2.50 6.90 -11.69
N ILE A 126 3.67 6.72 -12.30
CA ILE A 126 4.68 5.74 -11.94
C ILE A 126 5.96 6.49 -11.64
N ASP A 127 6.60 6.17 -10.51
CA ASP A 127 7.93 6.68 -10.18
C ASP A 127 9.00 5.95 -11.02
N TRP A 128 9.15 6.40 -12.27
CA TRP A 128 10.11 5.83 -13.20
C TRP A 128 11.56 5.98 -12.72
N ASP A 129 11.87 6.99 -11.91
CA ASP A 129 13.25 7.23 -11.47
C ASP A 129 13.66 6.28 -10.34
N SER A 130 12.73 5.95 -9.43
CA SER A 130 12.91 4.84 -8.49
C SER A 130 13.09 3.52 -9.22
N LEU A 131 12.25 3.22 -10.22
CA LEU A 131 12.37 1.99 -11.01
C LEU A 131 13.70 1.85 -11.74
N LYS A 132 14.20 2.93 -12.37
CA LYS A 132 15.52 2.92 -13.04
C LYS A 132 16.66 2.57 -12.07
N LYS A 133 16.57 3.03 -10.82
CA LYS A 133 17.60 2.81 -9.79
C LYS A 133 17.54 1.40 -9.23
N GLU A 134 16.34 0.93 -8.90
CA GLU A 134 16.17 -0.26 -8.07
C GLU A 134 15.89 -1.53 -8.88
N TYR A 135 15.12 -1.45 -9.97
CA TYR A 135 14.54 -2.63 -10.63
C TYR A 135 15.59 -3.68 -11.04
N ALA A 136 16.69 -3.25 -11.68
CA ALA A 136 17.76 -4.15 -12.11
C ALA A 136 18.49 -4.79 -10.92
N LEU A 137 18.67 -4.04 -9.82
CA LEU A 137 19.29 -4.54 -8.60
C LEU A 137 18.41 -5.60 -7.92
N ARG A 138 17.11 -5.34 -7.80
CA ARG A 138 16.12 -6.26 -7.21
C ARG A 138 15.98 -7.55 -8.03
N ARG A 139 15.94 -7.43 -9.37
CA ARG A 139 15.99 -8.60 -10.28
C ARG A 139 17.26 -9.43 -10.06
N LYS A 140 18.42 -8.77 -9.98
CA LYS A 140 19.71 -9.45 -9.76
C LYS A 140 19.79 -10.13 -8.39
N ARG A 141 19.24 -9.52 -7.35
CA ARG A 141 19.13 -10.11 -6.00
C ARG A 141 18.21 -11.33 -5.97
N GLY A 142 17.33 -11.48 -6.96
CA GLY A 142 16.36 -12.57 -7.03
C GLY A 142 15.10 -12.29 -6.21
N ASP A 143 14.73 -11.03 -6.07
CA ASP A 143 13.47 -10.62 -5.44
C ASP A 143 12.27 -11.00 -6.32
N TRP A 144 11.11 -11.23 -5.68
CA TRP A 144 9.84 -11.22 -6.41
C TRP A 144 9.45 -9.77 -6.70
N ILE A 145 8.97 -9.49 -7.91
CA ILE A 145 8.55 -8.15 -8.29
C ILE A 145 7.06 -8.17 -8.51
N GLU A 146 6.36 -7.29 -7.81
CA GLU A 146 4.92 -7.15 -7.86
C GLU A 146 4.56 -5.72 -8.29
N ALA A 147 3.57 -5.59 -9.16
CA ALA A 147 2.98 -4.28 -9.48
C ALA A 147 1.61 -4.19 -8.83
N LEU A 148 1.45 -3.22 -7.92
CA LEU A 148 0.21 -2.96 -7.21
C LEU A 148 -0.52 -1.77 -7.82
N ALA A 149 -1.74 -2.03 -8.30
CA ALA A 149 -2.74 -1.03 -8.55
C ALA A 149 -3.87 -1.25 -7.54
N TRP A 150 -4.15 -0.26 -6.69
CA TRP A 150 -5.17 -0.38 -5.66
C TRP A 150 -6.53 0.04 -6.22
N PHE A 151 -7.34 -0.93 -6.64
CA PHE A 151 -8.64 -0.69 -7.28
C PHE A 151 -9.71 -1.65 -6.77
N GLY A 152 -10.97 -1.36 -7.12
CA GLY A 152 -12.11 -2.21 -6.80
C GLY A 152 -12.88 -1.73 -5.58
N PHE A 153 -13.60 -2.65 -4.95
CA PHE A 153 -14.57 -2.34 -3.91
C PHE A 153 -13.92 -1.65 -2.70
N ASP A 154 -12.87 -2.26 -2.13
CA ASP A 154 -12.19 -1.81 -0.89
C ASP A 154 -11.80 -0.32 -0.93
N VAL A 155 -10.95 0.06 -1.90
CA VAL A 155 -10.51 1.46 -2.04
C VAL A 155 -11.68 2.40 -2.30
N THR A 156 -12.69 1.96 -3.05
CA THR A 156 -13.84 2.80 -3.40
C THR A 156 -14.65 3.13 -2.14
N HIS A 157 -15.06 2.11 -1.37
CA HIS A 157 -15.94 2.32 -0.23
C HIS A 157 -15.20 2.91 0.96
N ALA A 158 -14.05 2.36 1.34
CA ALA A 158 -13.39 2.75 2.59
C ALA A 158 -12.53 4.01 2.42
N TRP A 159 -11.96 4.21 1.23
CA TRP A 159 -10.90 5.19 1.01
C TRP A 159 -11.20 6.26 -0.02
N ALA A 160 -12.38 6.26 -0.65
CA ALA A 160 -12.74 7.30 -1.62
C ALA A 160 -14.09 7.97 -1.29
N VAL A 161 -15.15 7.19 -1.07
CA VAL A 161 -16.53 7.73 -0.96
C VAL A 161 -17.22 7.53 0.39
N GLY A 162 -16.67 6.67 1.25
CA GLY A 162 -17.25 6.30 2.54
C GLY A 162 -18.17 5.08 2.46
N THR A 163 -17.97 4.13 3.37
CA THR A 163 -18.58 2.80 3.33
C THR A 163 -20.10 2.86 3.33
N GLU A 164 -20.69 3.57 4.29
CA GLU A 164 -22.16 3.70 4.40
C GLU A 164 -22.76 4.31 3.13
N ARG A 165 -22.13 5.36 2.60
CA ARG A 165 -22.58 6.04 1.37
C ARG A 165 -22.56 5.10 0.17
N LEU A 166 -21.48 4.33 -0.03
CA LEU A 166 -21.42 3.41 -1.15
C LEU A 166 -22.47 2.30 -1.00
N LEU A 167 -22.62 1.73 0.19
CA LEU A 167 -23.57 0.64 0.43
C LEU A 167 -25.02 1.09 0.21
N VAL A 168 -25.40 2.30 0.63
CA VAL A 168 -26.72 2.88 0.32
C VAL A 168 -26.86 3.14 -1.19
N ALA A 169 -25.83 3.71 -1.83
CA ALA A 169 -25.85 3.97 -3.26
C ALA A 169 -26.01 2.69 -4.11
N LEU A 170 -25.41 1.56 -3.71
CA LEU A 170 -25.59 0.28 -4.40
C LEU A 170 -27.05 -0.20 -4.43
N LEU A 171 -27.84 0.18 -3.43
CA LEU A 171 -29.27 -0.15 -3.36
C LEU A 171 -30.13 0.87 -4.12
N GLU A 172 -29.88 2.15 -3.92
CA GLU A 172 -30.74 3.23 -4.41
C GLU A 172 -30.37 3.72 -5.82
N GLN A 173 -29.11 3.56 -6.24
CA GLN A 173 -28.51 4.10 -7.47
C GLN A 173 -27.44 3.13 -8.05
N PRO A 174 -27.83 1.91 -8.50
CA PRO A 174 -26.91 0.88 -8.96
C PRO A 174 -26.16 1.22 -10.26
#